data_AF-A0A1X2H4P1-F1
#
_entry.id   AF-A0A1X2H4P1-F1
#
_cell.length_a   1.000
_cell.length_b   1.000
_cell.length_c   1.000
_cell.angle_alpha   90.00
_cell.angle_beta   90.00
_cell.angle_gamma   90.00
#
_symmetry.space_group_name_H-M   'P 1'
#
loop_
_entity.id
_entity.type
_entity.pdbx_description
1 polymer ?
#
loop_
_entity_poly.entity_id
_entity_poly.type
_entity_poly.pdbx_seq_one_letter_code
_entity_poly.pdbx_strand_id
1 'polypeptide(L)'
;SLSTFWQELLKNLNGEATQGDHPEVMSPAFEKRNGPKMSVLDIVSLFRQVLHKKLLPASWQGPITWAGDAPATDASHDTQVKMAKLQGEAWAKVCSRAKEHGVTPHAALMTGLLKAWAEVYQDEPALESATPINCRHMCDPPVPNNEMGNFVGSYNPTWRRKEIEKTEFWTFAQRYQVQLRANKRESAKQVFQLDFLKPYPEAYCDFWKDKRKNRMGRTGGLELSDLGRINLPTQDKPWTIREIYFCQSAQTCTTALGVNTATAADAMHATFCWQRG
;
A
#
# COMPACT_ATOMS: atom_id res chain seq x y z
N SER A 1 -3.93 -24.67 -1.78
CA SER A 1 -3.80 -23.54 -0.83
C SER A 1 -2.38 -22.99 -0.90
N LEU A 2 -2.07 -21.83 -0.29
CA LEU A 2 -0.68 -21.33 -0.21
C LEU A 2 0.28 -22.35 0.42
N SER A 3 -0.22 -23.19 1.34
CA SER A 3 0.55 -24.27 1.95
C SER A 3 0.95 -25.35 0.94
N THR A 4 0.09 -25.68 -0.03
CA THR A 4 0.41 -26.62 -1.13
C THR A 4 1.55 -26.08 -2.00
N PHE A 5 1.49 -24.81 -2.37
CA PHE A 5 2.53 -24.15 -3.16
C PHE A 5 3.90 -24.20 -2.47
N TRP A 6 3.97 -23.84 -1.18
CA TRP A 6 5.23 -23.87 -0.43
C TRP A 6 5.77 -25.29 -0.25
N GLN A 7 4.89 -26.27 -0.01
CA GLN A 7 5.30 -27.68 0.10
C GLN A 7 5.88 -28.21 -1.21
N GLU A 8 5.25 -27.90 -2.34
CA GLU A 8 5.74 -28.32 -3.66
C GLU A 8 7.03 -27.61 -4.04
N LEU A 9 7.16 -26.31 -3.75
CA LEU A 9 8.38 -25.55 -4.01
C LEU A 9 9.56 -26.10 -3.19
N LEU A 10 9.38 -26.31 -1.89
CA LEU A 10 10.42 -26.85 -1.02
C LEU A 10 10.81 -28.29 -1.40
N LYS A 11 9.83 -29.11 -1.79
CA LYS A 11 10.06 -30.47 -2.31
C LYS A 11 10.90 -30.46 -3.59
N ASN A 12 10.62 -29.53 -4.51
CA ASN A 12 11.36 -29.41 -5.76
C ASN A 12 12.76 -28.79 -5.59
N LEU A 13 12.97 -27.94 -4.59
CA LEU A 13 14.26 -27.31 -4.32
C LEU A 13 15.23 -28.23 -3.56
N ASN A 14 14.74 -29.07 -2.65
CA ASN A 14 15.61 -29.84 -1.77
C ASN A 14 15.93 -31.27 -2.25
N GLY A 15 15.30 -31.76 -3.34
CA GLY A 15 15.59 -33.05 -3.97
C GLY A 15 15.25 -34.30 -3.13
N GLU A 16 15.28 -34.18 -1.82
CA GLU A 16 14.83 -35.12 -0.81
C GLU A 16 14.06 -34.34 0.25
N ALA A 17 13.04 -34.96 0.84
CA ALA A 17 12.31 -34.38 1.95
C ALA A 17 13.30 -34.15 3.09
N THR A 18 13.77 -32.91 3.26
CA THR A 18 14.40 -32.50 4.50
C THR A 18 13.42 -32.84 5.61
N GLN A 19 13.74 -33.87 6.41
CA GLN A 19 13.16 -34.08 7.73
C GLN A 19 13.57 -32.88 8.58
N GLY A 20 12.94 -31.73 8.31
CA GLY A 20 13.04 -30.58 9.18
C GLY A 20 12.35 -30.97 10.48
N ASP A 21 13.12 -30.92 11.57
CA ASP A 21 12.58 -30.85 12.92
C ASP A 21 11.33 -29.97 12.93
N HIS A 22 10.29 -30.46 13.59
CA HIS A 22 8.95 -29.89 13.78
C HIS A 22 8.66 -28.59 13.02
N PRO A 23 7.67 -28.55 12.10
CA PRO A 23 7.35 -27.33 11.36
C PRO A 23 7.19 -26.18 12.35
N GLU A 24 8.05 -25.16 12.24
CA GLU A 24 7.96 -23.97 13.07
C GLU A 24 6.51 -23.51 13.05
N VAL A 25 5.86 -23.55 14.22
CA VAL A 25 4.47 -23.15 14.33
C VAL A 25 4.41 -21.68 13.97
N MET A 26 3.86 -21.37 12.80
CA MET A 26 3.71 -19.99 12.38
C MET A 26 2.92 -19.23 13.44
N SER A 27 3.47 -18.10 13.85
CA SER A 27 2.80 -17.14 14.70
C SER A 27 1.38 -16.83 14.18
N PRO A 28 0.39 -16.62 15.07
CA PRO A 28 -0.96 -16.27 14.65
C PRO A 28 -0.99 -15.02 13.77
N ALA A 29 -1.81 -15.08 12.72
CA ALA A 29 -2.06 -13.96 11.83
C ALA A 29 -2.77 -12.79 12.54
N PHE A 30 -2.74 -11.61 11.92
CA PHE A 30 -3.15 -10.35 12.52
C PHE A 30 -4.58 -10.36 13.10
N GLU A 31 -5.53 -11.01 12.43
CA GLU A 31 -6.92 -11.11 12.88
C GLU A 31 -7.06 -11.87 14.22
N LYS A 32 -6.07 -12.69 14.58
CA LYS A 32 -6.00 -13.44 15.84
C LYS A 32 -5.19 -12.72 16.93
N ARG A 33 -4.65 -11.53 16.66
CA ARG A 33 -3.68 -10.80 17.53
C ARG A 33 -4.25 -9.60 18.28
N ASN A 34 -5.52 -9.65 18.69
CA ASN A 34 -6.19 -8.59 19.46
C ASN A 34 -6.02 -7.16 18.90
N GLY A 35 -5.84 -7.02 17.57
CA GLY A 35 -5.78 -5.72 16.91
C GLY A 35 -7.12 -4.98 16.91
N PRO A 36 -7.19 -3.75 16.36
CA PRO A 36 -8.44 -2.99 16.26
C PRO A 36 -9.48 -3.77 15.45
N LYS A 37 -10.58 -4.19 16.11
CA LYS A 37 -11.67 -4.94 15.47
C LYS A 37 -12.76 -3.99 14.93
N MET A 38 -13.54 -4.48 13.97
CA MET A 38 -14.77 -3.82 13.55
C MET A 38 -15.79 -3.85 14.68
N SER A 39 -16.37 -2.69 14.97
CA SER A 39 -17.57 -2.55 15.81
C SER A 39 -18.83 -2.91 15.02
N VAL A 40 -19.96 -3.08 15.71
CA VAL A 40 -21.27 -3.27 15.06
C VAL A 40 -21.59 -2.11 14.10
N LEU A 41 -21.25 -0.87 14.49
CA LEU A 41 -21.44 0.31 13.64
C LEU A 41 -20.58 0.24 12.37
N ASP A 42 -19.35 -0.25 12.47
CA ASP A 42 -18.47 -0.44 11.31
C ASP A 42 -19.07 -1.46 10.33
N ILE A 43 -19.62 -2.56 10.86
CA ILE A 43 -20.28 -3.60 10.05
C ILE A 43 -21.53 -3.05 9.36
N VAL A 44 -22.39 -2.34 10.10
CA VAL A 44 -23.58 -1.68 9.53
C VAL A 44 -23.19 -0.67 8.45
N SER A 45 -22.14 0.13 8.68
CA SER A 45 -21.60 1.06 7.70
C SER A 45 -21.10 0.35 6.45
N LEU A 46 -20.38 -0.77 6.59
CA LEU A 46 -19.90 -1.58 5.47
C LEU A 46 -21.06 -2.09 4.61
N PHE A 47 -22.07 -2.70 5.22
CA PHE A 47 -23.26 -3.16 4.49
C PHE A 47 -24.01 -2.00 3.82
N ARG A 48 -24.14 -0.87 4.52
CA ARG A 48 -24.75 0.34 3.96
C ARG A 48 -23.98 0.84 2.75
N GLN A 49 -22.64 0.86 2.78
CA GLN A 49 -21.82 1.27 1.65
C GLN A 49 -21.99 0.33 0.45
N VAL A 50 -22.03 -0.99 0.68
CA VAL A 50 -22.28 -1.98 -0.38
C VAL A 50 -23.67 -1.79 -0.98
N LEU A 51 -24.70 -1.60 -0.14
CA LEU A 51 -26.06 -1.35 -0.61
C LEU A 51 -26.16 -0.01 -1.36
N HIS A 52 -25.55 1.05 -0.81
CA HIS A 52 -25.51 2.38 -1.42
C HIS A 52 -24.88 2.34 -2.81
N LYS A 53 -23.77 1.61 -2.99
CA LYS A 53 -23.14 1.46 -4.32
C LYS A 53 -24.04 0.75 -5.34
N LYS A 54 -24.91 -0.16 -4.89
CA LYS A 54 -25.85 -0.88 -5.77
C LYS A 54 -27.12 -0.09 -6.07
N LEU A 55 -27.54 0.82 -5.19
CA LEU A 55 -28.83 1.50 -5.27
C LEU A 55 -28.74 2.96 -5.70
N LEU A 56 -27.60 3.64 -5.51
CA LEU A 56 -27.46 5.06 -5.85
C LEU A 56 -27.02 5.27 -7.30
N PRO A 57 -27.55 6.31 -7.98
CA PRO A 57 -27.06 6.74 -9.29
C PRO A 57 -25.54 7.00 -9.28
N ALA A 58 -24.86 6.69 -10.39
CA ALA A 58 -23.41 6.87 -10.51
C ALA A 58 -22.93 8.29 -10.17
N SER A 59 -23.74 9.32 -10.44
CA SER A 59 -23.44 10.72 -10.12
C SER A 59 -23.32 11.02 -8.61
N TRP A 60 -23.79 10.12 -7.75
CA TRP A 60 -23.74 10.25 -6.29
C TRP A 60 -22.61 9.43 -5.66
N GLN A 61 -21.83 8.68 -6.47
CA GLN A 61 -20.80 7.76 -6.01
C GLN A 61 -19.41 8.41 -5.79
N GLY A 62 -19.38 9.73 -5.61
CA GLY A 62 -18.14 10.51 -5.46
C GLY A 62 -17.58 11.01 -6.79
N PRO A 63 -16.45 11.75 -6.77
CA PRO A 63 -15.81 12.19 -8.00
C PRO A 63 -15.24 11.00 -8.77
N ILE A 64 -15.27 11.08 -10.10
CA ILE A 64 -14.53 10.14 -10.95
C ILE A 64 -13.04 10.29 -10.65
N THR A 65 -12.34 9.19 -10.42
CA THR A 65 -10.90 9.19 -10.13
C THR A 65 -10.10 8.75 -11.36
N TRP A 66 -8.88 9.28 -11.48
CA TRP A 66 -7.88 8.75 -12.41
C TRP A 66 -7.47 7.34 -11.98
N ALA A 67 -7.42 6.42 -12.94
CA ALA A 67 -7.15 4.99 -12.73
C ALA A 67 -6.17 4.44 -13.79
N GLY A 68 -5.30 5.32 -14.29
CA GLY A 68 -4.35 5.03 -15.37
C GLY A 68 -4.81 5.56 -16.73
N ASP A 69 -3.87 5.58 -17.66
CA ASP A 69 -4.07 6.14 -19.01
C ASP A 69 -4.60 5.08 -19.98
N ALA A 70 -4.42 3.81 -19.65
CA ALA A 70 -4.95 2.67 -20.37
C ALA A 70 -5.66 1.67 -19.44
N PRO A 71 -6.66 0.92 -19.95
CA PRO A 71 -7.30 -0.17 -19.21
C PRO A 71 -6.30 -1.23 -18.73
N ALA A 72 -6.55 -1.80 -17.55
CA ALA A 72 -5.82 -2.97 -17.09
C ALA A 72 -6.02 -4.16 -18.03
N THR A 73 -4.93 -4.86 -18.36
CA THR A 73 -4.98 -6.08 -19.17
C THR A 73 -4.58 -7.30 -18.35
N ASP A 74 -5.29 -8.41 -18.56
CA ASP A 74 -5.01 -9.69 -17.90
C ASP A 74 -4.12 -10.63 -18.75
N ALA A 75 -3.99 -10.34 -20.05
CA ALA A 75 -3.33 -11.24 -21.01
C ALA A 75 -1.79 -11.14 -20.99
N SER A 76 -1.23 -9.97 -20.68
CA SER A 76 0.22 -9.76 -20.55
C SER A 76 0.52 -8.81 -19.40
N HIS A 77 1.18 -9.31 -18.36
CA HIS A 77 1.64 -8.51 -17.22
C HIS A 77 2.97 -7.81 -17.54
N ASP A 78 2.95 -6.94 -18.56
CA ASP A 78 4.12 -6.15 -18.95
C ASP A 78 4.32 -4.99 -17.97
N THR A 79 5.08 -5.26 -16.91
CA THR A 79 5.44 -4.27 -15.90
C THR A 79 6.58 -3.40 -16.41
N GLN A 80 6.34 -2.10 -16.47
CA GLN A 80 7.38 -1.10 -16.65
C GLN A 80 7.87 -0.63 -15.29
N VAL A 81 9.19 -0.51 -15.14
CA VAL A 81 9.82 0.01 -13.93
C VAL A 81 10.74 1.16 -14.28
N LYS A 82 10.57 2.30 -13.61
CA LYS A 82 11.57 3.38 -13.58
C LYS A 82 12.12 3.51 -12.19
N MET A 83 13.43 3.77 -12.10
CA MET A 83 14.13 3.92 -10.84
C MET A 83 14.61 5.36 -10.69
N ALA A 84 14.51 5.88 -9.48
CA ALA A 84 15.09 7.15 -9.10
C ALA A 84 15.90 6.97 -7.80
N LYS A 85 16.99 7.73 -7.69
CA LYS A 85 17.85 7.74 -6.52
C LYS A 85 18.10 9.18 -6.09
N LEU A 86 17.80 9.50 -4.84
CA LEU A 86 18.19 10.75 -4.21
C LEU A 86 19.36 10.47 -3.28
N GLN A 87 20.53 11.00 -3.65
CA GLN A 87 21.77 10.80 -2.89
C GLN A 87 21.79 11.58 -1.57
N GLY A 88 22.67 11.13 -0.67
CA GLY A 88 22.84 11.58 0.73
C GLY A 88 22.43 13.02 1.04
N GLU A 89 23.12 14.00 0.46
CA GLU A 89 22.88 15.40 0.78
C GLU A 89 21.48 15.88 0.33
N ALA A 90 21.03 15.47 -0.85
CA ALA A 90 19.72 15.84 -1.37
C ALA A 90 18.60 15.21 -0.52
N TRP A 91 18.73 13.93 -0.17
CA TRP A 91 17.76 13.27 0.69
C TRP A 91 17.76 13.83 2.11
N ALA A 92 18.94 14.10 2.68
CA ALA A 92 19.08 14.75 3.98
C ALA A 92 18.40 16.13 4.00
N LYS A 93 18.54 16.92 2.92
CA LYS A 93 17.82 18.20 2.76
C LYS A 93 16.31 18.00 2.78
N VAL A 94 15.78 17.00 2.07
CA VAL A 94 14.34 16.67 2.12
C VAL A 94 13.89 16.30 3.53
N CYS A 95 14.64 15.44 4.23
CA CYS A 95 14.33 15.06 5.61
C CYS A 95 14.36 16.26 6.56
N SER A 96 15.37 17.14 6.43
CA SER A 96 15.48 18.36 7.26
C SER A 96 14.33 19.32 7.00
N ARG A 97 13.98 19.58 5.73
CA ARG A 97 12.82 20.43 5.39
C ARG A 97 11.50 19.85 5.88
N ALA A 98 11.29 18.53 5.73
CA ALA A 98 10.12 17.87 6.28
C ALA A 98 10.01 18.08 7.79
N LYS A 99 11.14 17.95 8.52
CA LYS A 99 11.21 18.19 9.96
C LYS A 99 10.91 19.65 10.33
N GLU A 100 11.47 20.63 9.61
CA GLU A 100 11.20 22.07 9.81
C GLU A 100 9.70 22.39 9.71
N HIS A 101 8.99 21.72 8.81
CA HIS A 101 7.55 21.86 8.63
C HIS A 101 6.69 20.91 9.48
N GLY A 102 7.30 20.15 10.40
CA GLY A 102 6.57 19.25 11.31
C GLY A 102 5.93 18.03 10.63
N VAL A 103 6.45 17.62 9.47
CA VAL A 103 5.96 16.47 8.69
C VAL A 103 7.02 15.38 8.55
N THR A 104 6.57 14.18 8.20
CA THR A 104 7.44 13.05 7.85
C THR A 104 7.90 13.15 6.39
N PRO A 105 9.06 12.59 6.04
CA PRO A 105 9.49 12.48 4.63
C PRO A 105 8.47 11.74 3.77
N HIS A 106 7.80 10.71 4.31
CA HIS A 106 6.70 10.01 3.66
C HIS A 106 5.56 10.96 3.23
N ALA A 107 5.10 11.81 4.15
CA ALA A 107 4.05 12.78 3.84
C ALA A 107 4.48 13.79 2.77
N ALA A 108 5.74 14.24 2.81
CA ALA A 108 6.30 15.11 1.78
C ALA A 108 6.37 14.43 0.41
N LEU A 109 6.78 13.15 0.36
CA LEU A 109 6.82 12.36 -0.87
C LEU A 109 5.43 12.15 -1.46
N MET A 110 4.45 11.73 -0.65
CA MET A 110 3.06 11.60 -1.11
C MET A 110 2.52 12.92 -1.65
N THR A 111 2.76 14.03 -0.96
CA THR A 111 2.36 15.36 -1.46
C THR A 111 3.04 15.71 -2.78
N GLY A 112 4.33 15.41 -2.94
CA GLY A 112 5.03 15.58 -4.22
C GLY A 112 4.40 14.76 -5.34
N LEU A 113 4.05 13.51 -5.08
CA LEU A 113 3.37 12.64 -6.05
C LEU A 113 1.99 13.17 -6.44
N LEU A 114 1.18 13.60 -5.46
CA LEU A 114 -0.15 14.17 -5.70
C LEU A 114 -0.06 15.48 -6.51
N LYS A 115 0.90 16.35 -6.18
CA LYS A 115 1.16 17.60 -6.91
C LYS A 115 1.59 17.32 -8.35
N ALA A 116 2.53 16.40 -8.56
CA ALA A 116 2.98 16.01 -9.90
C ALA A 116 1.83 15.40 -10.72
N TRP A 117 0.99 14.56 -10.10
CA TRP A 117 -0.21 14.04 -10.75
C TRP A 117 -1.16 15.16 -11.20
N ALA A 118 -1.42 16.15 -10.33
CA ALA A 118 -2.32 17.27 -10.65
C ALA A 118 -1.79 18.13 -11.81
N GLU A 119 -0.48 18.25 -11.94
CA GLU A 119 0.19 18.99 -13.03
C GLU A 119 0.10 18.24 -14.37
N VAL A 120 0.29 16.92 -14.36
CA VAL A 120 0.26 16.07 -15.56
C VAL A 120 -1.17 15.81 -16.05
N TYR A 121 -2.11 15.56 -15.13
CA TYR A 121 -3.48 15.12 -15.45
C TYR A 121 -4.50 16.24 -15.18
N GLN A 122 -4.41 17.31 -15.96
CA GLN A 122 -5.22 18.54 -15.76
C GLN A 122 -6.72 18.33 -16.00
N ASP A 123 -7.09 17.35 -16.82
CA ASP A 123 -8.48 17.01 -17.12
C ASP A 123 -9.11 16.06 -16.10
N GLU A 124 -8.31 15.46 -15.21
CA GLU A 124 -8.80 14.53 -14.20
C GLU A 124 -9.30 15.28 -12.95
N PRO A 125 -10.52 15.02 -12.48
CA PRO A 125 -11.08 15.79 -11.37
C PRO A 125 -10.59 15.32 -9.99
N ALA A 126 -10.16 14.06 -9.87
CA ALA A 126 -9.70 13.48 -8.61
C ALA A 126 -8.77 12.27 -8.80
N LEU A 127 -8.09 11.89 -7.72
CA LEU A 127 -7.22 10.72 -7.61
C LEU A 127 -7.53 9.98 -6.31
N GLU A 128 -7.69 8.66 -6.36
CA GLU A 128 -7.55 7.83 -5.15
C GLU A 128 -6.07 7.45 -4.99
N SER A 129 -5.52 7.76 -3.82
CA SER A 129 -4.19 7.27 -3.43
C SER A 129 -4.29 6.16 -2.39
N ALA A 130 -3.28 5.31 -2.30
CA ALA A 130 -3.18 4.25 -1.32
C ALA A 130 -1.82 4.33 -0.59
N THR A 131 -1.86 4.01 0.71
CA THR A 131 -0.67 3.92 1.55
C THR A 131 -0.81 2.73 2.49
N PRO A 132 0.00 1.66 2.31
CA PRO A 132 0.08 0.58 3.27
C PRO A 132 0.53 1.08 4.64
N ILE A 133 -0.10 0.60 5.71
CA ILE A 133 0.24 0.97 7.08
C ILE A 133 0.66 -0.26 7.90
N ASN A 134 1.77 -0.15 8.63
CA ASN A 134 2.19 -1.19 9.56
C ASN A 134 1.28 -1.17 10.81
N CYS A 135 0.58 -2.27 11.06
CA CYS A 135 -0.38 -2.45 12.16
C CYS A 135 0.19 -3.21 13.37
N ARG A 136 1.46 -3.65 13.36
CA ARG A 136 2.08 -4.43 14.46
C ARG A 136 1.94 -3.76 15.82
N HIS A 137 2.16 -2.43 15.86
CA HIS A 137 2.07 -1.61 17.07
C HIS A 137 0.64 -1.44 17.60
N MET A 138 -0.38 -1.86 16.85
CA MET A 138 -1.78 -1.77 17.26
C MET A 138 -2.33 -3.09 17.81
N CYS A 139 -1.54 -4.16 17.77
CA CYS A 139 -1.88 -5.44 18.41
C CYS A 139 -1.69 -5.36 19.93
N ASP A 140 -2.33 -6.26 20.66
CA ASP A 140 -2.18 -6.38 22.11
C ASP A 140 -1.80 -7.83 22.52
N PRO A 141 -0.54 -8.09 22.92
CA PRO A 141 0.57 -7.12 22.97
C PRO A 141 1.07 -6.70 21.56
N PRO A 142 1.79 -5.58 21.44
CA PRO A 142 2.41 -5.17 20.18
C PRO A 142 3.29 -6.26 19.58
N VAL A 143 3.13 -6.52 18.28
CA VAL A 143 3.90 -7.58 17.60
C VAL A 143 5.35 -7.10 17.35
N PRO A 144 6.37 -7.89 17.72
CA PRO A 144 7.76 -7.56 17.45
C PRO A 144 8.09 -7.39 15.97
N ASN A 145 9.09 -6.56 15.64
CA ASN A 145 9.51 -6.33 14.24
C ASN A 145 10.12 -7.56 13.56
N ASN A 146 10.65 -8.52 14.34
CA ASN A 146 11.26 -9.74 13.84
C ASN A 146 10.28 -10.91 13.68
N GLU A 147 9.01 -10.76 14.07
CA GLU A 147 8.01 -11.81 13.91
C GLU A 147 7.53 -11.89 12.46
N MET A 148 7.55 -13.08 11.85
CA MET A 148 7.00 -13.29 10.51
C MET A 148 5.47 -13.19 10.50
N GLY A 149 4.91 -12.48 9.51
CA GLY A 149 3.46 -12.38 9.30
C GLY A 149 3.05 -11.12 8.56
N ASN A 150 1.79 -11.06 8.12
CA ASN A 150 1.22 -9.89 7.47
C ASN A 150 0.41 -9.06 8.48
N PHE A 151 0.91 -7.86 8.78
CA PHE A 151 0.33 -6.91 9.72
C PHE A 151 0.15 -5.56 9.03
N VAL A 152 -0.50 -5.56 7.87
CA VAL A 152 -0.63 -4.38 7.01
C VAL A 152 -2.10 -4.03 6.80
N GLY A 153 -2.47 -2.79 7.11
CA GLY A 153 -3.72 -2.16 6.68
C GLY A 153 -3.47 -1.21 5.52
N SER A 154 -4.52 -0.54 5.03
CA SER A 154 -4.37 0.43 3.93
C SER A 154 -5.14 1.72 4.19
N TYR A 155 -4.51 2.86 3.93
CA TYR A 155 -5.15 4.17 3.94
C TYR A 155 -5.38 4.64 2.50
N ASN A 156 -6.65 4.77 2.10
CA ASN A 156 -7.05 4.98 0.70
C ASN A 156 -7.90 6.26 0.52
N PRO A 157 -7.32 7.46 0.72
CA PRO A 157 -8.04 8.72 0.53
C PRO A 157 -8.25 9.08 -0.94
N THR A 158 -9.37 9.76 -1.22
CA THR A 158 -9.61 10.42 -2.50
C THR A 158 -9.28 11.92 -2.40
N TRP A 159 -8.45 12.40 -3.33
CA TRP A 159 -8.01 13.79 -3.42
C TRP A 159 -8.61 14.46 -4.65
N ARG A 160 -9.25 15.62 -4.47
CA ARG A 160 -9.74 16.42 -5.61
C ARG A 160 -8.59 17.25 -6.18
N ARG A 161 -8.46 17.34 -7.51
CA ARG A 161 -7.39 18.12 -8.16
C ARG A 161 -7.36 19.57 -7.66
N LYS A 162 -8.53 20.23 -7.61
CA LYS A 162 -8.66 21.61 -7.11
C LYS A 162 -8.12 21.81 -5.69
N GLU A 163 -8.21 20.79 -4.83
CA GLU A 163 -7.67 20.86 -3.46
C GLU A 163 -6.15 20.76 -3.47
N ILE A 164 -5.60 19.83 -4.24
CA ILE A 164 -4.16 19.65 -4.42
C ILE A 164 -3.54 20.94 -4.95
N GLU A 165 -4.12 21.56 -5.97
CA GLU A 165 -3.59 22.75 -6.63
C GLU A 165 -3.58 23.97 -5.71
N LYS A 166 -4.71 24.22 -5.03
CA LYS A 166 -4.89 25.43 -4.21
C LYS A 166 -4.12 25.42 -2.90
N THR A 167 -3.69 24.25 -2.43
CA THR A 167 -3.04 24.13 -1.12
C THR A 167 -1.53 24.17 -1.28
N GLU A 168 -0.84 25.05 -0.56
CA GLU A 168 0.63 25.08 -0.54
C GLU A 168 1.24 23.72 -0.13
N PHE A 169 2.42 23.40 -0.68
CA PHE A 169 3.03 22.07 -0.57
C PHE A 169 3.10 21.56 0.88
N TRP A 170 3.69 22.33 1.78
CA TRP A 170 3.90 21.88 3.17
C TRP A 170 2.60 21.85 3.98
N THR A 171 1.67 22.77 3.72
CA THR A 171 0.33 22.74 4.32
C THR A 171 -0.42 21.49 3.89
N PHE A 172 -0.30 21.10 2.62
CA PHE A 172 -0.93 19.88 2.12
C PHE A 172 -0.28 18.61 2.71
N ALA A 173 1.04 18.59 2.86
CA ALA A 173 1.76 17.50 3.54
C ALA A 173 1.35 17.34 5.02
N GLN A 174 1.18 18.46 5.74
CA GLN A 174 0.69 18.45 7.11
C GLN A 174 -0.73 17.87 7.18
N ARG A 175 -1.63 18.32 6.29
CA ARG A 175 -2.99 17.81 6.20
C ARG A 175 -3.01 16.31 5.92
N TYR A 176 -2.25 15.85 4.92
CA TYR A 176 -2.13 14.42 4.59
C TYR A 176 -1.68 13.62 5.81
N GLN A 177 -0.63 14.06 6.50
CA GLN A 177 -0.10 13.38 7.68
C GLN A 177 -1.13 13.29 8.82
N VAL A 178 -1.84 14.39 9.09
CA VAL A 178 -2.89 14.42 10.12
C VAL A 178 -4.00 13.43 9.79
N GLN A 179 -4.46 13.41 8.54
CA GLN A 179 -5.51 12.48 8.11
C GLN A 179 -5.03 11.03 8.17
N LEU A 180 -3.82 10.71 7.69
CA LEU A 180 -3.24 9.38 7.77
C LEU A 180 -3.20 8.90 9.23
N ARG A 181 -2.67 9.73 10.15
CA ARG A 181 -2.59 9.39 11.59
C ARG A 181 -3.97 9.17 12.21
N ALA A 182 -4.94 10.03 11.92
CA ALA A 182 -6.30 9.90 12.44
C ALA A 182 -7.01 8.63 11.95
N ASN A 183 -6.70 8.16 10.74
CA ASN A 183 -7.36 7.01 10.12
C ASN A 183 -6.60 5.69 10.31
N LYS A 184 -5.40 5.69 10.90
CA LYS A 184 -4.58 4.49 11.12
C LYS A 184 -5.36 3.32 11.74
N ARG A 185 -6.16 3.61 12.79
CA ARG A 185 -6.93 2.59 13.49
C ARG A 185 -8.03 2.00 12.61
N GLU A 186 -8.73 2.83 11.84
CA GLU A 186 -9.78 2.39 10.92
C GLU A 186 -9.20 1.59 9.74
N SER A 187 -8.08 2.05 9.19
CA SER A 187 -7.33 1.32 8.16
C SER A 187 -6.88 -0.06 8.62
N ALA A 188 -6.53 -0.22 9.90
CA ALA A 188 -6.17 -1.52 10.47
C ALA A 188 -7.36 -2.49 10.56
N LYS A 189 -8.59 -1.99 10.65
CA LYS A 189 -9.79 -2.85 10.72
C LYS A 189 -10.13 -3.51 9.37
N GLN A 190 -9.60 -3.01 8.26
CA GLN A 190 -9.96 -3.49 6.92
C GLN A 190 -9.71 -4.98 6.71
N VAL A 191 -8.71 -5.57 7.39
CA VAL A 191 -8.44 -7.01 7.31
C VAL A 191 -9.66 -7.86 7.71
N PHE A 192 -10.44 -7.39 8.68
CA PHE A 192 -11.59 -8.13 9.20
C PHE A 192 -12.77 -8.11 8.22
N GLN A 193 -12.74 -7.27 7.18
CA GLN A 193 -13.74 -7.32 6.11
C GLN A 193 -13.68 -8.65 5.34
N LEU A 194 -12.52 -9.32 5.33
CA LEU A 194 -12.34 -10.62 4.71
C LEU A 194 -13.19 -11.71 5.37
N ASP A 195 -13.58 -11.56 6.65
CA ASP A 195 -14.46 -12.49 7.37
C ASP A 195 -15.86 -12.58 6.74
N PHE A 196 -16.25 -11.58 5.95
CA PHE A 196 -17.52 -11.53 5.23
C PHE A 196 -17.46 -12.08 3.80
N LEU A 197 -16.28 -12.45 3.31
CA LEU A 197 -16.11 -13.06 1.99
C LEU A 197 -16.32 -14.57 2.08
N LYS A 198 -17.59 -14.97 2.11
CA LYS A 198 -18.02 -16.38 2.17
C LYS A 198 -18.88 -16.74 0.95
N PRO A 199 -18.65 -17.91 0.31
CA PRO A 199 -17.64 -18.92 0.62
C PRO A 199 -16.20 -18.50 0.21
N TYR A 200 -15.20 -19.05 0.89
CA TYR A 200 -13.78 -18.85 0.56
C TYR A 200 -13.21 -20.12 -0.08
N PRO A 201 -12.43 -20.03 -1.18
CA PRO A 201 -11.82 -18.82 -1.75
C PRO A 201 -12.65 -18.08 -2.81
N GLU A 202 -13.81 -18.58 -3.22
CA GLU A 202 -14.55 -18.08 -4.38
C GLU A 202 -14.95 -16.61 -4.23
N ALA A 203 -15.57 -16.24 -3.09
CA ALA A 203 -15.99 -14.86 -2.83
C ALA A 203 -14.79 -13.89 -2.77
N TYR A 204 -13.62 -14.37 -2.36
CA TYR A 204 -12.39 -13.57 -2.36
C TYR A 204 -11.89 -13.33 -3.79
N CYS A 205 -11.88 -14.36 -4.64
CA CYS A 205 -11.55 -14.21 -6.05
C CYS A 205 -12.56 -13.28 -6.75
N ASP A 206 -13.84 -13.42 -6.46
CA ASP A 206 -14.89 -12.58 -7.05
C ASP A 206 -14.79 -11.12 -6.60
N PHE A 207 -14.41 -10.86 -5.33
CA PHE A 207 -14.11 -9.51 -4.86
C PHE A 207 -13.03 -8.82 -5.71
N TRP A 208 -11.97 -9.56 -6.09
CA TRP A 208 -10.91 -9.01 -6.94
C TRP A 208 -11.36 -8.85 -8.39
N LYS A 209 -12.10 -9.83 -8.95
CA LYS A 209 -12.68 -9.71 -10.29
C LYS A 209 -13.64 -8.53 -10.39
N ASP A 210 -14.40 -8.23 -9.33
CA ASP A 210 -15.33 -7.11 -9.29
C ASP A 210 -14.61 -5.77 -9.48
N LYS A 211 -13.32 -5.68 -9.13
CA LYS A 211 -12.52 -4.47 -9.36
C LYS A 211 -12.37 -4.13 -10.84
N ARG A 212 -12.51 -5.11 -11.75
CA ARG A 212 -12.50 -4.91 -13.20
C ARG A 212 -13.68 -4.08 -13.70
N LYS A 213 -14.75 -3.95 -12.91
CA LYS A 213 -15.92 -3.12 -13.26
C LYS A 213 -15.68 -1.63 -13.05
N ASN A 214 -14.62 -1.25 -12.36
CA ASN A 214 -14.24 0.15 -12.19
C ASN A 214 -13.66 0.71 -13.49
N ARG A 215 -13.54 2.05 -13.56
CA ARG A 215 -12.88 2.74 -14.66
C ARG A 215 -11.46 2.20 -14.86
N MET A 216 -11.09 1.94 -16.11
CA MET A 216 -9.82 1.29 -16.49
C MET A 216 -9.55 -0.07 -15.83
N GLY A 217 -10.56 -0.70 -15.23
CA GLY A 217 -10.44 -2.01 -14.59
C GLY A 217 -9.67 -2.02 -13.25
N ARG A 218 -9.48 -0.86 -12.60
CA ARG A 218 -8.69 -0.67 -11.37
C ARG A 218 -9.48 0.11 -10.31
N THR A 219 -9.19 -0.08 -9.02
CA THR A 219 -9.87 0.68 -7.94
C THR A 219 -9.37 2.10 -7.78
N GLY A 220 -8.08 2.34 -8.00
CA GLY A 220 -7.43 3.60 -7.70
C GLY A 220 -6.31 3.95 -8.67
N GLY A 221 -5.65 5.07 -8.39
CA GLY A 221 -4.64 5.60 -9.29
C GLY A 221 -3.23 5.38 -8.79
N LEU A 222 -2.91 5.82 -7.57
CA LEU A 222 -1.53 5.90 -7.09
C LEU A 222 -1.33 5.20 -5.75
N GLU A 223 -0.31 4.37 -5.60
CA GLU A 223 0.10 3.82 -4.31
C GLU A 223 1.50 4.33 -3.93
N LEU A 224 1.71 4.72 -2.67
CA LEU A 224 3.04 4.91 -2.11
C LEU A 224 3.29 3.87 -1.02
N SER A 225 4.13 2.90 -1.31
CA SER A 225 4.60 1.88 -0.37
C SER A 225 6.01 2.23 0.10
N ASP A 226 6.14 2.62 1.37
CA ASP A 226 7.39 3.16 1.92
C ASP A 226 7.91 2.28 3.06
N LEU A 227 9.08 1.67 2.87
CA LEU A 227 9.76 0.90 3.90
C LEU A 227 10.49 1.79 4.92
N GLY A 228 10.58 3.10 4.65
CA GLY A 228 11.29 4.05 5.50
C GLY A 228 12.79 3.79 5.50
N ARG A 229 13.43 4.06 6.65
CA ARG A 229 14.88 3.87 6.84
C ARG A 229 15.17 2.44 7.28
N ILE A 230 15.89 1.71 6.44
CA ILE A 230 16.38 0.36 6.74
C ILE A 230 17.74 0.50 7.42
N ASN A 231 17.77 0.19 8.71
CA ASN A 231 18.99 0.14 9.51
C ASN A 231 19.29 -1.32 9.84
N LEU A 232 20.14 -1.99 9.05
CA LEU A 232 20.64 -3.31 9.45
C LEU A 232 21.91 -3.13 10.30
N PRO A 233 22.08 -3.91 11.37
CA PRO A 233 23.28 -3.87 12.19
C PRO A 233 24.46 -4.45 11.40
N THR A 234 25.30 -3.59 10.83
CA THR A 234 26.48 -3.98 10.05
C THR A 234 27.81 -3.75 10.78
N GLN A 235 27.80 -3.20 12.01
CA GLN A 235 29.03 -2.81 12.72
C GLN A 235 30.02 -3.96 12.94
N ASP A 236 29.54 -5.18 13.17
CA ASP A 236 30.38 -6.37 13.39
C ASP A 236 30.27 -7.38 12.24
N LYS A 237 29.86 -6.94 11.05
CA LYS A 237 29.64 -7.82 9.90
C LYS A 237 30.69 -7.56 8.81
N PRO A 238 31.14 -8.61 8.09
CA PRO A 238 32.07 -8.46 6.98
C PRO A 238 31.43 -7.83 5.72
N TRP A 239 30.19 -7.34 5.83
CA TRP A 239 29.40 -6.80 4.74
C TRP A 239 28.73 -5.49 5.16
N THR A 240 28.51 -4.61 4.18
CA THR A 240 27.75 -3.37 4.34
C THR A 240 26.68 -3.29 3.27
N ILE A 241 25.57 -2.62 3.60
CA ILE A 241 24.55 -2.30 2.59
C ILE A 241 25.03 -1.07 1.84
N ARG A 242 25.13 -1.19 0.52
CA ARG A 242 25.39 -0.04 -0.36
C ARG A 242 24.08 0.62 -0.80
N GLU A 243 23.14 -0.19 -1.27
CA GLU A 243 21.89 0.27 -1.87
C GLU A 243 20.78 -0.76 -1.61
N ILE A 244 19.53 -0.30 -1.54
CA ILE A 244 18.35 -1.16 -1.46
C ILE A 244 17.30 -0.59 -2.41
N TYR A 245 16.84 -1.43 -3.32
CA TYR A 245 15.70 -1.14 -4.18
C TYR A 245 14.52 -1.97 -3.71
N PHE A 246 13.40 -1.30 -3.46
CA PHE A 246 12.12 -1.92 -3.20
C PHE A 246 11.24 -1.73 -4.44
N CYS A 247 10.77 -2.82 -5.02
CA CYS A 247 10.01 -2.84 -6.28
C CYS A 247 8.88 -3.86 -6.18
N GLN A 248 7.79 -3.57 -6.88
CA GLN A 248 6.65 -4.46 -7.05
C GLN A 248 6.30 -4.58 -8.53
N SER A 249 5.58 -5.63 -8.91
CA SER A 249 4.99 -5.70 -10.26
C SER A 249 3.90 -4.65 -10.42
N ALA A 250 3.52 -4.35 -11.66
CA ALA A 250 2.34 -3.54 -11.94
C ALA A 250 1.11 -4.17 -11.26
N GLN A 251 0.32 -3.34 -10.59
CA GLN A 251 -0.94 -3.77 -10.01
C GLN A 251 -2.01 -3.75 -11.10
N THR A 252 -2.74 -4.86 -11.27
CA THR A 252 -3.79 -4.91 -12.29
C THR A 252 -5.17 -4.63 -11.72
N CYS A 253 -5.49 -5.03 -10.48
CA CYS A 253 -6.83 -4.83 -9.90
C CYS A 253 -6.97 -3.59 -9.00
N THR A 254 -5.85 -3.01 -8.55
CA THR A 254 -5.84 -1.99 -7.49
C THR A 254 -5.44 -0.62 -8.00
N THR A 255 -4.14 -0.28 -8.05
CA THR A 255 -3.67 1.04 -8.48
C THR A 255 -3.02 1.00 -9.86
N ALA A 256 -3.02 2.13 -10.57
CA ALA A 256 -2.41 2.24 -11.89
C ALA A 256 -0.89 2.47 -11.82
N LEU A 257 -0.44 3.22 -10.82
CA LEU A 257 0.96 3.56 -10.59
C LEU A 257 1.35 3.23 -9.15
N GLY A 258 2.24 2.25 -8.99
CA GLY A 258 2.89 1.95 -7.72
C GLY A 258 4.19 2.72 -7.58
N VAL A 259 4.38 3.38 -6.44
CA VAL A 259 5.63 4.03 -6.05
C VAL A 259 6.14 3.35 -4.80
N ASN A 260 7.34 2.78 -4.87
CA ASN A 260 7.95 2.05 -3.77
C ASN A 260 9.22 2.76 -3.32
N THR A 261 9.34 3.08 -2.03
CA THR A 261 10.51 3.79 -1.50
C THR A 261 11.19 3.03 -0.37
N ALA A 262 12.52 3.13 -0.34
CA ALA A 262 13.34 2.66 0.77
C ALA A 262 14.56 3.59 0.95
N THR A 263 14.94 3.84 2.19
CA THR A 263 16.15 4.59 2.54
C THR A 263 17.17 3.65 3.15
N ALA A 264 18.37 3.60 2.57
CA ALA A 264 19.50 2.84 3.09
C ALA A 264 20.81 3.54 2.72
N ALA A 265 21.84 3.43 3.56
CA ALA A 265 23.14 4.10 3.34
C ALA A 265 22.99 5.60 3.00
N ASP A 266 22.11 6.28 3.76
CA ASP A 266 21.76 7.70 3.62
C ASP A 266 21.17 8.14 2.27
N ALA A 267 20.92 7.22 1.33
CA ALA A 267 20.24 7.48 0.08
C ALA A 267 18.81 6.94 0.07
N MET A 268 17.88 7.68 -0.53
CA MET A 268 16.54 7.19 -0.81
C MET A 268 16.47 6.67 -2.24
N HIS A 269 15.95 5.46 -2.39
CA HIS A 269 15.68 4.81 -3.66
C HIS A 269 14.18 4.72 -3.84
N ALA A 270 13.71 5.13 -5.01
CA ALA A 270 12.31 5.04 -5.42
C ALA A 270 12.19 4.20 -6.69
N THR A 271 11.21 3.32 -6.75
CA THR A 271 10.81 2.65 -7.99
C THR A 271 9.37 2.99 -8.33
N PHE A 272 9.13 3.27 -9.60
CA PHE A 272 7.83 3.58 -10.18
C PHE A 272 7.45 2.42 -11.07
N CYS A 273 6.31 1.79 -10.80
CA CYS A 273 5.89 0.56 -11.44
C CYS A 273 4.48 0.75 -12.01
N TRP A 274 4.30 0.46 -13.30
CA TRP A 274 3.00 0.53 -13.96
C TRP A 274 2.90 -0.51 -15.08
N GLN A 275 1.68 -0.79 -15.54
CA GLN A 275 1.47 -1.68 -16.67
C GLN A 275 1.69 -0.90 -17.98
N ARG A 276 2.42 -1.48 -18.94
CA ARG A 276 2.55 -0.89 -20.28
C ARG A 276 1.19 -0.76 -20.94
N GLY A 277 0.89 0.42 -21.49
CA GLY A 277 -0.35 0.74 -22.19
C GLY A 277 -0.61 2.23 -22.18
#